data_AF-A0A3C1H2F1-F1
#
_entry.id   AF-A0A3C1H2F1-F1
#
_cell.length_a   1.000
_cell.length_b   1.000
_cell.length_c   1.000
_cell.angle_alpha   90.00
_cell.angle_beta   90.00
_cell.angle_gamma   90.00
#
_symmetry.space_group_name_H-M   'P 1'
#
loop_
_entity.id
_entity.type
_entity.pdbx_description
1 polymer ?
#
loop_
_entity_poly.entity_id
_entity_poly.type
_entity_poly.pdbx_seq_one_letter_code
_entity_poly.pdbx_strand_id
1 'polypeptide(L)' 'MLFFPRIRDLREDNDKTQKEICEYLYCDQSLYSKYERGLRTVPVEIIIKLAQFYGTSTDYILGMTDKK' A
#
# COMPACT_ATOMS: atom_id res chain seq x y z
N MET A 1 -7.06 13.57 -6.00
CA MET A 1 -5.86 12.77 -5.65
C MET A 1 -6.15 11.33 -6.01
N LEU A 2 -5.17 10.57 -6.51
CA LEU A 2 -5.41 9.16 -6.87
C LEU A 2 -5.65 8.33 -5.61
N PHE A 3 -6.64 7.43 -5.65
CA PHE A 3 -7.01 6.54 -4.56
C PHE A 3 -6.78 5.09 -4.98
N PHE A 4 -5.99 4.36 -4.19
CA PHE A 4 -5.59 2.97 -4.48
C PHE A 4 -6.12 2.05 -3.37
N PRO A 5 -7.34 1.52 -3.48
CA PRO A 5 -7.97 0.71 -2.41
C PRO A 5 -7.15 -0.53 -2.05
N ARG A 6 -6.44 -1.10 -3.03
CA ARG A 6 -5.65 -2.33 -2.88
C ARG A 6 -4.49 -2.23 -1.89
N ILE A 7 -4.03 -1.03 -1.55
CA ILE A 7 -3.03 -0.85 -0.48
C ILE A 7 -3.61 -1.34 0.86
N ARG A 8 -4.86 -0.96 1.14
CA ARG A 8 -5.56 -1.38 2.34
C ARG A 8 -5.96 -2.85 2.25
N ASP A 9 -6.50 -3.26 1.10
CA ASP A 9 -6.95 -4.65 0.90
C ASP A 9 -5.80 -5.63 1.08
N LEU A 10 -4.62 -5.36 0.49
CA LEU A 10 -3.44 -6.22 0.66
C LEU A 10 -3.00 -6.31 2.12
N ARG A 11 -3.09 -5.22 2.88
CA ARG A 11 -2.76 -5.23 4.31
C ARG A 11 -3.74 -6.10 5.09
N GLU A 12 -5.04 -5.92 4.87
CA GLU A 12 -6.09 -6.67 5.57
C GLU A 12 -6.10 -8.15 5.16
N ASP A 13 -5.90 -8.47 3.88
CA ASP A 13 -5.78 -9.84 3.36
C ASP A 13 -4.60 -10.63 3.98
N ASN A 14 -3.57 -9.93 4.44
CA ASN A 14 -2.37 -10.53 5.04
C ASN A 14 -2.35 -10.42 6.58
N ASP A 15 -3.48 -10.07 7.19
CA ASP A 15 -3.62 -9.90 8.64
C ASP A 15 -2.59 -8.93 9.26
N LYS A 16 -2.18 -7.90 8.50
CA LYS A 16 -1.18 -6.92 8.94
C LYS A 16 -1.81 -5.70 9.57
N THR A 17 -1.18 -5.23 10.64
CA THR A 17 -1.46 -3.93 11.23
C THR A 17 -0.78 -2.82 10.41
N GLN A 18 -1.32 -1.60 10.46
CA GLN A 18 -0.66 -0.45 9.84
C GLN A 18 0.75 -0.23 10.41
N LYS A 19 0.95 -0.54 11.70
CA LYS A 19 2.24 -0.40 12.38
C LYS A 19 3.31 -1.32 11.76
N GLU A 20 3.00 -2.59 11.51
CA GLU A 20 3.93 -3.53 10.87
C GLU A 20 4.35 -3.07 9.47
N ILE A 21 3.40 -2.56 8.67
CA ILE A 21 3.73 -2.05 7.34
C ILE A 21 4.57 -0.78 7.43
N CYS A 22 4.31 0.09 8.40
CA CYS A 22 5.11 1.28 8.66
C CYS A 22 6.55 0.97 9.09
N GLU A 23 6.75 -0.07 9.89
CA GLU A 23 8.09 -0.55 10.27
C GLU A 23 8.88 -1.00 9.04
N TYR A 24 8.24 -1.71 8.10
CA TYR A 24 8.87 -2.10 6.83
C TYR A 24 9.13 -0.91 5.89
N LEU A 25 8.20 0.03 5.81
CA LEU A 25 8.28 1.18 4.91
C LEU A 25 9.15 2.32 5.47
N TYR A 26 9.53 2.26 6.75
CA TYR A 26 10.21 3.34 7.49
C TYR A 26 9.42 4.65 7.47
N CYS A 27 8.12 4.58 7.78
CA CYS A 27 7.24 5.76 7.78
C CYS A 27 6.32 5.82 9.01
N ASP A 28 5.69 6.97 9.25
CA ASP A 28 4.71 7.11 10.33
C ASP A 28 3.40 6.39 10.03
N GLN A 29 2.78 5.77 11.06
CA GLN A 29 1.47 5.14 10.95
C GLN A 29 0.36 6.12 10.55
N SER A 30 0.45 7.38 11.01
CA SER A 30 -0.49 8.43 10.59
C SER A 30 -0.36 8.81 9.11
N LEU A 31 0.85 8.69 8.54
CA LEU A 31 1.12 8.94 7.13
C LEU A 31 0.58 7.80 6.27
N TYR A 32 0.87 6.56 6.67
CA TYR A 32 0.37 5.37 5.98
C TYR A 32 -1.17 5.29 6.01
N SER A 33 -1.80 5.64 7.14
CA SER A 33 -3.27 5.78 7.23
C SER A 33 -3.85 6.81 6.25
N LYS A 34 -3.09 7.87 5.90
CA LYS A 34 -3.53 8.85 4.89
C LYS A 34 -3.41 8.28 3.47
N TYR A 35 -2.43 7.40 3.21
CA TYR A 35 -2.33 6.67 1.94
C TYR A 35 -3.55 5.75 1.73
N GLU A 36 -3.88 4.92 2.74
CA GLU A 36 -5.02 4.00 2.67
C GLU A 36 -6.38 4.70 2.53
N ARG A 37 -6.46 5.98 2.88
CA ARG A 37 -7.69 6.79 2.77
C ARG A 37 -7.68 7.75 1.57
N GLY A 38 -6.64 7.75 0.74
CA GLY A 38 -6.51 8.67 -0.40
C GLY A 38 -6.36 10.15 0.00
N LEU A 39 -6.02 10.43 1.25
CA LEU A 39 -5.79 11.79 1.77
C LEU A 39 -4.39 12.32 1.46
N ARG A 40 -3.47 11.43 1.06
CA ARG A 40 -2.13 11.76 0.57
C ARG A 40 -1.81 10.89 -0.64
N THR A 41 -1.13 11.49 -1.62
CA THR A 41 -0.58 10.76 -2.77
C THR A 41 0.48 9.81 -2.24
N VAL A 42 0.41 8.57 -2.72
CA VAL A 42 1.37 7.54 -2.37
C VAL A 42 2.59 7.70 -3.27
N PRO A 43 3.80 7.90 -2.71
CA PRO A 43 5.03 7.95 -3.50
C PRO A 43 5.25 6.65 -4.28
N VAL A 44 5.85 6.74 -5.46
CA VAL A 44 6.13 5.57 -6.31
C VAL A 44 7.01 4.54 -5.58
N GLU A 45 7.97 4.99 -4.76
CA GLU A 45 8.81 4.10 -3.94
C GLU A 45 8.00 3.23 -2.96
N ILE A 46 6.91 3.77 -2.40
CA ILE A 46 6.05 3.04 -1.47
C ILE A 46 5.29 1.97 -2.22
N ILE A 47 4.77 2.29 -3.42
CA ILE A 47 4.07 1.33 -4.27
C ILE A 47 5.01 0.17 -4.65
N ILE A 48 6.26 0.46 -5.03
CA ILE A 48 7.27 -0.56 -5.36
C ILE A 48 7.57 -1.44 -4.14
N LYS A 49 7.81 -0.84 -2.96
CA LYS A 49 8.07 -1.58 -1.72
C LYS A 49 6.89 -2.48 -1.33
N LEU A 50 5.67 -1.98 -1.43
CA LEU A 50 4.47 -2.78 -1.16
C LEU A 50 4.31 -3.95 -2.15
N ALA A 51 4.59 -3.71 -3.43
CA ALA A 51 4.57 -4.75 -4.45
C ALA A 51 5.58 -5.87 -4.12
N GLN A 52 6.80 -5.51 -3.71
CA GLN A 52 7.82 -6.45 -3.26
C GLN A 52 7.41 -7.18 -1.97
N PHE A 53 6.88 -6.47 -0.99
CA PHE A 53 6.46 -7.03 0.30
C PHE A 53 5.36 -8.09 0.16
N TYR A 54 4.35 -7.81 -0.68
CA TYR A 54 3.22 -8.72 -0.89
C TYR A 54 3.42 -9.70 -2.05
N GLY A 55 4.55 -9.66 -2.75
CA GLY A 55 4.82 -10.53 -3.89
C GLY A 55 3.84 -10.34 -5.04
N THR A 56 3.48 -9.08 -5.35
CA THR A 56 2.52 -8.71 -6.40
C THR A 56 3.12 -7.65 -7.33
N SER A 57 2.40 -7.27 -8.40
CA SER A 57 2.81 -6.20 -9.30
C SER A 57 2.34 -4.80 -8.85
N THR A 58 3.04 -3.76 -9.31
CA THR A 58 2.57 -2.37 -9.14
C THR A 58 1.26 -2.14 -9.90
N ASP A 59 1.07 -2.81 -11.03
CA ASP A 59 -0.14 -2.74 -11.84
C ASP A 59 -1.34 -3.29 -11.06
N TYR A 60 -1.12 -4.35 -10.27
CA TYR A 60 -2.13 -4.81 -9.33
C TYR A 60 -2.41 -3.72 -8.30
N ILE A 61 -1.42 -3.18 -7.58
CA ILE A 61 -1.69 -2.15 -6.54
C ILE A 61 -2.42 -0.92 -7.11
N LEU A 62 -2.06 -0.51 -8.33
CA LEU A 62 -2.62 0.66 -9.02
C LEU A 62 -3.98 0.40 -9.68
N GLY A 63 -4.47 -0.84 -9.67
CA GLY A 63 -5.78 -1.20 -10.26
C GLY A 63 -5.76 -1.30 -11.79
N MET A 64 -4.60 -1.48 -12.42
CA MET A 64 -4.46 -1.61 -13.86
C MET A 64 -4.65 -3.06 -14.35
N THR A 65 -4.60 -4.05 -13.45
CA THR A 65 -4.85 -5.47 -13.73
C THR A 65 -5.39 -6.19 -12.50
N ASP A 66 -6.25 -7.19 -12.65
CA ASP A 66 -6.70 -8.04 -11.53
C ASP A 66 -5.77 -9.22 -11.24
N LYS A 67 -4.71 -9.37 -12.05
CA LYS A 67 -3.68 -10.40 -11.85
C LYS A 67 -2.68 -9.90 -10.81
N LYS A 68 -2.65 -10.55 -9.64
CA LYS A 68 -1.64 -10.30 -8.60
C LYS A 68 -0.23 -10.54 -9.14
#